data_AF-A0A6J3HH91-F1
#
_entry.id   AF-A0A6J3HH91-F1
#
_cell.length_a   1.000
_cell.length_b   1.000
_cell.length_c   1.000
_cell.angle_alpha   90.00
_cell.angle_beta   90.00
_cell.angle_gamma   90.00
#
_symmetry.space_group_name_H-M   'P 1'
#
loop_
_entity.id
_entity.type
_entity.pdbx_description
1 polymer ?
#
loop_
_entity_poly.entity_id
_entity_poly.type
_entity_poly.pdbx_seq_one_letter_code
_entity_poly.pdbx_strand_id
1 'polypeptide(L)'
;MCIEIVSLTFYPEAEVMSDENVKQVYVEYKFYDLPLSETETPVSLRKPRAGEEIHFHFSKVIDLDPQEQQGRRQFLFDMLNEQDPEQG
;
A
#
# COMPACT_ATOMS: atom_id res chain seq x y z
N MET A 1 13.62 -5.37 3.43
CA MET A 1 12.34 -5.18 4.17
C MET A 1 11.23 -5.88 3.40
N CYS A 2 10.16 -6.33 4.06
CA CYS A 2 8.98 -6.85 3.38
C CYS A 2 7.76 -6.02 3.77
N ILE A 3 6.96 -5.60 2.80
CA ILE A 3 5.65 -5.00 3.02
C ILE A 3 4.61 -5.96 2.46
N GLU A 4 3.57 -6.24 3.24
CA GLU A 4 2.47 -7.10 2.83
C GLU A 4 1.14 -6.36 2.97
N ILE A 5 0.41 -6.28 1.85
CA ILE A 5 -1.00 -5.86 1.84
C ILE A 5 -1.82 -7.13 2.01
N VAL A 6 -2.22 -7.40 3.25
CA VAL A 6 -2.93 -8.62 3.62
C VAL A 6 -4.38 -8.55 3.15
N SER A 7 -5.14 -7.57 3.64
CA SER A 7 -6.58 -7.50 3.48
C SER A 7 -7.15 -6.09 3.71
N LEU A 8 -8.42 -5.92 3.37
CA LEU A 8 -9.18 -4.68 3.55
C LEU A 8 -10.63 -4.97 3.98
N THR A 9 -11.16 -4.14 4.88
CA THR A 9 -12.58 -4.03 5.21
C THR A 9 -13.04 -2.58 5.12
N PHE A 10 -14.29 -2.34 4.73
CA PHE A 10 -14.91 -1.02 4.87
C PHE A 10 -15.92 -1.00 6.02
N TYR A 11 -15.97 0.11 6.74
CA TYR A 11 -17.11 0.40 7.61
C TYR A 11 -18.38 0.55 6.78
N PRO A 12 -19.52 -0.04 7.18
CA PRO A 12 -20.78 0.06 6.43
C PRO A 12 -21.24 1.50 6.16
N GLU A 13 -20.89 2.44 7.04
CA GLU A 13 -21.27 3.85 6.97
C GLU A 13 -20.35 4.68 6.07
N ALA A 14 -19.24 4.11 5.57
CA ALA A 14 -18.35 4.82 4.66
C ALA A 14 -19.06 5.15 3.34
N GLU A 15 -18.86 6.35 2.81
CA GLU A 15 -19.54 6.83 1.59
C GLU A 15 -19.35 5.87 0.40
N VAL A 16 -18.16 5.28 0.28
CA VAL A 16 -17.82 4.28 -0.75
C VAL A 16 -18.74 3.06 -0.73
N MET A 17 -19.30 2.70 0.42
CA MET A 17 -20.22 1.55 0.54
C MET A 17 -21.55 1.82 -0.16
N SER A 18 -22.00 3.08 -0.19
CA SER A 18 -23.23 3.50 -0.87
C SER A 18 -22.99 3.93 -2.33
N ASP A 19 -21.73 4.13 -2.74
CA ASP A 19 -21.41 4.50 -4.12
C ASP A 19 -21.47 3.29 -5.06
N GLU A 20 -22.52 3.25 -5.88
CA GLU A 20 -22.71 2.22 -6.89
C GLU A 20 -21.72 2.29 -8.05
N ASN A 21 -20.97 3.38 -8.23
CA ASN A 21 -19.96 3.47 -9.28
C ASN A 21 -18.65 2.76 -8.88
N VAL A 22 -18.37 2.64 -7.58
CA VAL A 22 -17.19 1.92 -7.07
C VAL A 22 -17.51 0.43 -6.94
N LYS A 23 -16.96 -0.36 -7.86
CA LYS A 23 -17.20 -1.81 -7.95
C LYS A 23 -16.04 -2.67 -7.47
N GLN A 24 -14.81 -2.16 -7.57
CA GLN A 24 -13.59 -2.87 -7.22
C GLN A 24 -12.54 -1.90 -6.71
N VAL A 25 -11.61 -2.41 -5.92
CA VAL A 25 -10.53 -1.65 -5.29
C VAL A 25 -9.23 -2.43 -5.40
N TYR A 26 -8.15 -1.69 -5.57
CA TYR A 26 -6.78 -2.14 -5.38
C TYR A 26 -6.15 -1.23 -4.32
N VAL A 27 -4.98 -1.62 -3.80
CA VAL A 27 -4.23 -0.82 -2.83
C VAL A 27 -2.84 -0.57 -3.39
N GLU A 28 -2.35 0.66 -3.26
CA GLU A 28 -1.00 1.06 -3.66
C GLU A 28 -0.31 1.82 -2.54
N TYR A 29 1.02 1.88 -2.60
CA TYR A 29 1.84 2.76 -1.79
C TYR A 29 3.02 3.26 -2.63
N LYS A 30 3.55 4.44 -2.31
CA LYS A 30 4.76 4.96 -2.94
C LYS A 30 5.96 4.62 -2.05
N PHE A 31 7.07 4.19 -2.65
CA PHE A 31 8.29 3.93 -1.89
C PHE A 31 9.52 4.42 -2.64
N TYR A 32 10.05 5.57 -2.21
CA TYR A 32 11.26 6.19 -2.77
C TYR A 32 11.26 6.20 -4.31
N ASP A 33 12.15 5.41 -4.94
CA ASP A 33 12.39 5.32 -6.36
C ASP A 33 11.66 4.16 -7.05
N LEU A 34 10.90 3.37 -6.30
CA LEU A 34 10.17 2.24 -6.87
C LEU A 34 9.01 2.74 -7.74
N PRO A 35 8.86 2.20 -8.97
CA PRO A 35 7.70 2.48 -9.79
C PRO A 35 6.40 2.09 -9.07
N LEU A 36 5.36 2.91 -9.19
CA LEU A 36 4.07 2.64 -8.54
C LEU A 36 3.46 1.29 -8.98
N SER A 37 3.68 0.89 -10.24
CA SER A 37 3.28 -0.41 -10.78
C SER A 37 3.94 -1.61 -10.08
N GLU A 38 5.01 -1.40 -9.31
CA GLU A 38 5.66 -2.44 -8.50
C GLU A 38 5.16 -2.48 -7.05
N THR A 39 4.38 -1.49 -6.64
CA THR A 39 3.91 -1.26 -5.26
C THR A 39 2.38 -1.09 -5.19
N GLU A 40 1.67 -1.57 -6.21
CA GLU A 40 0.22 -1.75 -6.23
C GLU A 40 -0.15 -3.24 -6.18
N THR A 41 -1.30 -3.57 -5.59
CA THR A 41 -1.82 -4.95 -5.61
C THR A 41 -2.12 -5.36 -7.06
N PRO A 42 -1.59 -6.50 -7.57
CA PRO A 42 -1.70 -6.85 -8.99
C PRO A 42 -3.12 -7.09 -9.52
N VAL A 43 -4.10 -7.21 -8.63
CA VAL A 43 -5.49 -7.50 -8.96
C VAL A 43 -6.40 -6.60 -8.13
N SER A 44 -7.28 -5.87 -8.82
CA SER A 44 -8.42 -5.23 -8.19
C SER A 44 -9.42 -6.28 -7.73
N LEU A 45 -9.79 -6.24 -6.46
CA LEU A 45 -10.81 -7.11 -5.89
C LEU A 45 -12.13 -6.36 -5.79
N ARG A 46 -13.25 -7.08 -5.84
CA ARG A 46 -14.57 -6.48 -5.67
C ARG A 46 -14.66 -5.71 -4.35
N LYS A 47 -15.47 -4.65 -4.34
CA LYS A 47 -15.81 -3.93 -3.11
C LYS A 47 -16.35 -4.93 -2.05
N PRO A 48 -15.81 -4.94 -0.83
CA PRO A 48 -16.32 -5.78 0.26
C PRO A 48 -17.78 -5.46 0.58
N ARG A 49 -18.55 -6.45 1.02
CA ARG A 49 -19.86 -6.24 1.64
C ARG A 49 -19.69 -5.80 3.10
N ALA A 50 -20.77 -5.32 3.72
CA ALA A 50 -20.75 -4.97 5.14
C ALA A 50 -20.37 -6.21 5.99
N GLY A 51 -19.33 -6.06 6.82
CA GLY A 51 -18.78 -7.13 7.66
C GLY A 51 -17.91 -8.16 6.92
N GLU A 52 -17.61 -7.94 5.64
CA GLU A 52 -16.73 -8.80 4.85
C GLU A 52 -15.32 -8.22 4.74
N GLU A 53 -14.34 -9.12 4.74
CA GLU A 53 -12.93 -8.84 4.46
C GLU A 53 -12.55 -9.41 3.08
N ILE A 54 -11.81 -8.62 2.30
CA ILE A 54 -11.17 -9.09 1.06
C ILE A 54 -9.68 -9.23 1.29
N HIS A 55 -9.06 -10.25 0.69
CA HIS A 55 -7.66 -10.61 0.92
C HIS A 55 -6.86 -10.48 -0.37
N PHE A 56 -5.83 -9.62 -0.35
CA PHE A 56 -4.91 -9.41 -1.47
C PHE A 56 -3.70 -10.34 -1.38
N HIS A 57 -3.16 -10.54 -0.17
CA HIS A 57 -1.92 -11.28 0.09
C HIS A 57 -0.78 -10.89 -0.88
N PHE A 58 -0.64 -9.59 -1.11
CA PHE A 58 0.43 -9.05 -1.95
C PHE A 58 1.63 -8.72 -1.08
N SER A 59 2.74 -9.42 -1.31
CA SER A 59 4.01 -9.17 -0.62
C SER A 59 5.05 -8.60 -1.59
N LYS A 60 5.71 -7.51 -1.18
CA LYS A 60 6.86 -6.95 -1.89
C LYS A 60 8.07 -6.97 -0.99
N VAL A 61 9.11 -7.68 -1.43
CA VAL A 61 10.44 -7.59 -0.83
C VAL A 61 11.15 -6.39 -1.43
N ILE A 62 11.56 -5.47 -0.58
CA ILE A 62 12.33 -4.27 -0.93
C ILE A 62 13.76 -4.48 -0.44
N ASP A 63 14.69 -4.47 -1.39
CA ASP A 63 16.11 -4.55 -1.09
C ASP A 63 16.60 -3.24 -0.44
N LEU A 64 17.38 -3.40 0.62
CA LEU A 64 17.95 -2.35 1.45
C LEU A 64 19.44 -2.62 1.74
N ASP A 65 20.15 -3.28 0.81
CA ASP A 65 21.58 -3.51 0.92
C ASP A 65 22.34 -2.21 1.32
N PRO A 66 23.25 -2.27 2.32
CA PRO A 66 23.94 -1.07 2.82
C PRO A 66 24.85 -0.37 1.79
N GLN A 67 25.34 -1.08 0.78
CA GLN A 67 26.25 -0.54 -0.23
C GLN A 67 25.48 -0.11 -1.48
N GLU A 68 24.51 -0.89 -1.92
CA GLU A 68 23.78 -0.63 -3.18
C GLU A 68 22.56 0.28 -2.98
N GLN A 69 21.89 0.22 -1.82
CA GLN A 69 20.58 0.84 -1.59
C GLN A 69 20.64 1.99 -0.57
N GLN A 70 21.71 2.78 -0.59
CA GLN A 70 21.91 3.90 0.35
C GLN A 70 20.76 4.92 0.32
N GLY A 71 20.26 5.26 -0.88
CA GLY A 71 19.14 6.20 -1.03
C GLY A 71 17.86 5.74 -0.33
N ARG A 72 17.48 4.46 -0.49
CA ARG A 72 16.31 3.87 0.17
C ARG A 72 16.46 3.84 1.69
N ARG A 73 17.66 3.58 2.18
CA ARG A 73 17.95 3.58 3.62
C ARG A 73 17.89 4.98 4.20
N GLN A 74 18.40 5.99 3.47
CA GLN A 74 18.29 7.38 3.86
C GLN A 74 16.83 7.84 3.88
N PHE A 75 16.05 7.51 2.85
CA PHE A 75 14.61 7.76 2.81
C PHE A 75 13.88 7.19 4.04
N LEU A 76 14.14 5.94 4.40
CA LEU A 76 13.57 5.35 5.63
C LEU A 76 14.04 6.06 6.91
N PHE A 77 15.29 6.50 6.96
CA PHE A 77 15.80 7.26 8.09
C PHE A 77 15.08 8.60 8.22
N ASP A 78 14.87 9.32 7.11
CA ASP A 78 14.17 10.60 7.10
C ASP A 78 12.71 10.42 7.53
N MET A 79 12.03 9.37 7.03
CA MET A 79 10.67 8.99 7.44
C MET A 79 10.57 8.72 8.95
N LEU A 80 11.51 7.94 9.51
CA LEU A 80 11.54 7.63 10.96
C LEU A 80 11.81 8.85 11.84
N ASN A 81 12.47 9.87 11.30
CA ASN A 81 12.74 11.12 12.01
C ASN A 81 11.72 12.22 11.67
N GLU A 82 10.64 11.91 10.94
CA GLU A 82 9.60 12.85 10.49
C GLU A 82 10.17 14.02 9.65
N GLN A 83 11.28 13.75 8.94
CA GLN A 83 11.96 14.72 8.07
C GLN A 83 11.57 14.55 6.59
N ASP A 84 10.74 13.56 6.29
CA ASP A 84 10.19 13.35 4.96
C ASP A 84 9.08 14.40 4.64
N PRO A 85 9.25 15.23 3.60
CA PRO A 85 8.25 16.22 3.21
C PRO A 85 6.90 15.64 2.79
N GLU A 86 6.85 14.39 2.31
CA GLU A 86 5.62 13.76 1.83
C GLU A 86 4.88 12.97 2.94
N GLN A 87 5.46 12.82 4.14
CA GLN A 87 4.94 11.97 5.23
C GLN A 87 4.63 10.51 4.82
N GLY A 88 5.39 9.96 3.88
CA GLY A 88 5.27 8.56 3.43
C GLY A 88 4.25 8.33 2.33
#